data_AF-A0A7V9PWZ5-F1
#
_entry.id   AF-A0A7V9PWZ5-F1
#
_cell.length_a   1.000
_cell.length_b   1.000
_cell.length_c   1.000
_cell.angle_alpha   90.00
_cell.angle_beta   90.00
_cell.angle_gamma   90.00
#
_symmetry.space_group_name_H-M   'P 1'
#
loop_
_entity.id
_entity.type
_entity.pdbx_description
1 polymer ?
#
loop_
_entity_poly.entity_id
_entity_poly.type
_entity_poly.pdbx_seq_one_letter_code
_entity_poly.pdbx_strand_id
1 'polypeptide(L)'
;MTITTHRAPAFRVLLRAPTQGRAKLFLLGKKAPQGGPLIDTKTYACQGAAGSFYCKGSYEKLPAGTYTWRIAWVGVGKMPAHVELSVRW
;
A
#
# COMPACT_ATOMS: atom_id res chain seq x y z
N MET A 1 9.44 3.22 -0.47
CA MET A 1 9.38 4.24 -1.54
C MET A 1 8.89 5.54 -0.93
N THR A 2 9.45 6.68 -1.29
CA THR A 2 9.07 8.00 -0.75
C THR A 2 8.67 8.92 -1.90
N ILE A 3 7.59 9.68 -1.74
CA ILE A 3 7.06 10.61 -2.74
C ILE A 3 6.72 11.92 -2.04
N THR A 4 7.15 13.03 -2.62
CA THR A 4 6.79 14.37 -2.16
C THR A 4 5.84 15.00 -3.16
N THR A 5 4.75 15.57 -2.66
CA THR A 5 3.70 16.18 -3.47
C THR A 5 3.46 17.63 -3.02
N HIS A 6 3.44 18.55 -3.98
CA HIS A 6 3.24 19.98 -3.72
C HIS A 6 1.77 20.42 -3.86
N ARG A 7 0.93 19.60 -4.50
CA ARG A 7 -0.53 19.74 -4.61
C ARG A 7 -1.20 18.55 -3.96
N ALA A 8 -2.48 18.64 -3.60
CA ALA A 8 -3.23 17.55 -2.98
C ALA A 8 -3.52 16.43 -3.99
N PRO A 9 -2.82 15.28 -3.93
CA PRO A 9 -2.96 14.22 -4.93
C PRO A 9 -4.07 13.23 -4.56
N ALA A 10 -4.53 12.51 -5.58
CA ALA A 10 -5.25 11.26 -5.49
C ALA A 10 -4.28 10.10 -5.77
N PHE A 11 -4.27 9.09 -4.90
CA PHE A 11 -3.42 7.92 -5.07
C PHE A 11 -4.26 6.66 -5.27
N ARG A 12 -3.91 5.88 -6.29
CA ARG A 12 -4.36 4.49 -6.43
C ARG A 12 -3.17 3.58 -6.27
N VAL A 13 -3.34 2.56 -5.43
CA VAL A 13 -2.31 1.62 -5.05
C VAL A 13 -2.78 0.21 -5.40
N LEU A 14 -1.87 -0.56 -5.98
CA LEU A 14 -2.06 -1.99 -6.19
C LEU A 14 -0.86 -2.71 -5.57
N LEU A 15 -1.11 -3.46 -4.51
CA LEU A 15 -0.13 -4.32 -3.85
C LEU A 15 -0.26 -5.73 -4.43
N ARG A 16 0.75 -6.22 -5.14
CA ARG A 16 0.87 -7.63 -5.53
C ARG A 16 1.78 -8.35 -4.54
N ALA A 17 1.30 -9.41 -3.93
CA ALA A 17 2.07 -10.21 -2.97
C ALA A 17 1.72 -11.71 -3.10
N PRO A 18 2.67 -12.61 -2.77
CA PRO A 18 2.43 -14.06 -2.74
C PRO A 18 1.37 -14.45 -1.71
N THR A 19 0.66 -15.54 -2.00
CA THR A 19 -0.34 -16.16 -1.12
C THR A 19 0.22 -16.63 0.22
N GLN A 20 1.52 -16.90 0.28
CA GLN A 20 2.19 -17.31 1.50
C GLN A 20 2.53 -16.08 2.35
N GLY A 21 2.02 -16.07 3.58
CA GLY A 21 2.26 -15.00 4.54
C GLY A 21 1.32 -13.80 4.42
N ARG A 22 1.50 -12.83 5.32
CA ARG A 22 0.67 -11.63 5.39
C ARG A 22 1.53 -10.40 5.11
N ALA A 23 1.18 -9.65 4.07
CA ALA A 23 1.78 -8.35 3.81
C ALA A 23 0.88 -7.23 4.32
N LYS A 24 1.50 -6.20 4.84
CA LYS A 24 0.84 -4.97 5.28
C LYS A 24 1.52 -3.81 4.57
N LEU A 25 0.74 -3.00 3.86
CA LEU A 25 1.22 -1.77 3.26
C LEU A 25 0.87 -0.60 4.17
N PHE A 26 1.87 0.16 4.57
CA PHE A 26 1.72 1.36 5.36
C PHE A 26 1.98 2.58 4.49
N LEU A 27 1.15 3.60 4.71
CA LEU A 27 1.38 4.95 4.24
C LEU A 27 1.82 5.78 5.45
N LEU A 28 3.07 6.24 5.43
CA LEU A 28 3.66 7.03 6.49
C LEU A 28 3.82 8.48 6.01
N GLY A 29 3.71 9.42 6.94
CA GLY A 29 3.88 10.85 6.65
C GLY A 29 3.18 11.68 7.71
N LYS A 30 3.60 12.94 7.89
CA LYS A 30 3.02 13.84 8.90
C LYS A 30 1.51 14.05 8.72
N LYS A 31 1.05 14.00 7.47
CA LYS A 31 -0.37 14.17 7.08
C LYS A 31 -0.99 12.87 6.54
N ALA A 32 -0.30 11.75 6.68
CA ALA A 32 -0.89 10.46 6.33
C ALA A 32 -2.00 10.11 7.34
N PRO A 33 -3.05 9.38 6.92
CA PRO A 33 -4.05 8.85 7.84
C PRO A 33 -3.39 8.04 8.97
N GLN A 34 -3.78 8.35 10.19
CA GLN A 34 -3.37 7.61 11.39
C GLN A 34 -4.35 6.46 11.60
N GLY A 35 -3.86 5.27 11.97
CA GLY A 35 -4.75 4.14 12.29
C GLY A 35 -4.30 2.75 11.82
N GLY A 36 -3.16 2.62 11.13
CA GLY A 36 -2.59 1.31 10.79
C GLY A 36 -2.27 1.14 9.30
N PRO A 37 -2.21 -0.11 8.81
CA PRO A 37 -1.87 -0.37 7.42
C PRO A 37 -3.01 0.08 6.48
N LEU A 38 -2.63 0.70 5.37
CA LEU A 38 -3.55 1.07 4.29
C LEU A 38 -4.13 -0.18 3.60
N ILE A 39 -3.31 -1.22 3.42
CA ILE A 39 -3.72 -2.53 2.91
C ILE A 39 -3.17 -3.59 3.85
N ASP A 40 -4.02 -4.54 4.20
CA ASP A 40 -3.65 -5.73 4.95
C ASP A 40 -4.19 -6.96 4.23
N THR A 41 -3.30 -7.80 3.71
CA THR A 41 -3.68 -8.92 2.85
C THR A 41 -4.53 -9.97 3.55
N LYS A 42 -4.62 -9.94 4.89
CA LYS A 42 -5.50 -10.82 5.67
C LYS A 42 -6.95 -10.32 5.72
N THR A 43 -7.15 -9.00 5.80
CA THR A 43 -8.48 -8.41 6.05
C THR A 43 -9.04 -7.68 4.83
N TYR A 44 -8.22 -7.34 3.84
CA TYR A 44 -8.67 -6.76 2.59
C TYR A 44 -9.20 -7.83 1.62
N ALA A 45 -10.19 -7.46 0.82
CA ALA A 45 -10.66 -8.26 -0.31
C ALA A 45 -9.60 -8.23 -1.43
N CYS A 46 -8.62 -9.13 -1.34
CA CYS A 46 -7.60 -9.31 -2.36
C CYS A 46 -8.09 -10.26 -3.44
N GLN A 47 -7.76 -9.97 -4.70
CA GLN A 47 -8.15 -10.75 -5.86
C GLN A 47 -6.90 -11.51 -6.36
N GLY A 48 -7.04 -12.77 -6.76
CA GLY A 48 -5.93 -13.55 -7.31
C GLY A 48 -6.14 -15.06 -7.26
N ALA A 49 -5.22 -15.79 -7.89
CA ALA A 49 -5.20 -17.25 -7.95
C ALA A 49 -3.94 -17.79 -7.23
N ALA A 50 -3.95 -19.08 -6.90
CA ALA A 50 -2.89 -19.74 -6.12
C ALA A 50 -1.47 -19.34 -6.58
N GLY A 51 -0.71 -18.72 -5.68
CA GLY A 51 0.66 -18.24 -5.93
C GLY A 51 0.82 -16.71 -5.98
N SER A 52 -0.22 -15.94 -6.33
CA SER A 52 -0.16 -14.47 -6.32
C SER A 52 -1.55 -13.84 -6.13
N PHE A 53 -1.68 -13.02 -5.09
CA PHE A 53 -2.83 -12.15 -4.92
C PHE A 53 -2.43 -10.69 -5.13
N TYR A 54 -3.39 -9.88 -5.56
CA TYR A 54 -3.27 -8.45 -5.58
C TYR A 54 -4.40 -7.80 -4.79
N CYS A 55 -4.04 -6.81 -3.99
CA CYS A 55 -4.96 -6.01 -3.20
C CYS A 55 -4.91 -4.59 -3.75
N LYS A 56 -6.07 -4.02 -4.01
CA LYS A 56 -6.20 -2.64 -4.51
C LYS A 56 -6.66 -1.76 -3.36
N GLY A 57 -6.04 -0.60 -3.22
CA GLY A 57 -6.48 0.47 -2.32
C GLY A 57 -6.44 1.78 -3.08
N SER A 58 -7.42 2.65 -2.84
CA SER A 58 -7.40 4.02 -3.34
C SER A 58 -7.49 4.97 -2.16
N TYR A 59 -6.81 6.11 -2.26
CA TYR A 59 -6.84 7.14 -1.26
C TYR A 59 -6.96 8.50 -1.93
N GLU A 60 -8.10 9.14 -1.73
CA GLU A 60 -8.42 10.45 -2.30
C GLU A 60 -9.14 11.29 -1.23
N LYS A 61 -8.77 12.55 -0.96
CA LYS A 61 -7.56 13.29 -1.33
C LYS A 61 -6.59 13.32 -0.15
N LEU A 62 -5.29 13.16 -0.41
CA LEU A 62 -4.27 13.47 0.60
C LEU A 62 -3.89 14.95 0.52
N PRO A 63 -3.60 15.61 1.65
CA PRO A 63 -3.00 16.94 1.63
C PRO A 63 -1.63 16.94 0.93
N ALA A 64 -1.17 18.10 0.46
CA ALA A 64 0.22 18.23 0.00
C ALA A 64 1.20 17.89 1.15
N GLY A 65 2.23 17.11 0.83
CA GLY A 65 3.23 16.64 1.79
C GLY A 65 4.10 15.50 1.25
N THR A 66 4.94 14.97 2.13
CA THR A 66 5.81 13.82 1.88
C THR A 66 5.20 12.55 2.45
N TYR A 67 5.15 11.53 1.62
CA TYR A 67 4.53 10.24 1.90
C TYR A 67 5.51 9.11 1.63
N THR A 68 5.60 8.17 2.57
CA THR A 68 6.46 6.99 2.47
C THR A 68 5.60 5.74 2.48
N TRP A 69 5.70 4.96 1.40
CA TRP A 69 5.09 3.64 1.27
C TRP A 69 6.05 2.57 1.77
N ARG A 70 5.60 1.78 2.75
CA ARG A 70 6.38 0.70 3.36
C ARG A 70 5.58 -0.59 3.42
N ILE A 71 6.15 -1.66 2.91
CA ILE A 71 5.63 -3.02 3.06
C ILE A 71 6.25 -3.64 4.32
N ALA A 72 5.42 -4.26 5.15
CA ALA A 72 5.84 -5.10 6.26
C ALA A 72 5.27 -6.51 6.09
N TRP A 73 6.11 -7.52 6.29
CA TRP A 73 5.72 -8.93 6.26
C TRP A 73 5.48 -9.43 7.68
N VAL A 74 4.44 -10.25 7.86
CA VAL A 74 4.05 -10.83 9.15
C VAL A 74 4.02 -12.35 9.02
N GLY A 75 4.70 -13.04 9.95
CA GLY A 75 4.72 -14.50 10.04
C GLY A 75 5.57 -15.21 8.99
N VAL A 76 6.22 -14.47 8.08
CA VAL A 76 7.14 -15.00 7.06
C VAL A 76 8.33 -14.05 6.88
N GLY A 77 9.42 -14.57 6.30
CA GLY A 77 10.54 -13.74 5.84
C GLY A 77 10.14 -12.75 4.75
N LYS A 78 11.04 -11.83 4.39
CA LYS A 78 10.79 -10.90 3.28
C LYS A 78 10.53 -11.69 2.00
N MET A 79 9.33 -11.52 1.45
CA MET A 79 8.92 -12.14 0.18
C MET A 79 8.83 -11.08 -0.92
N PRO A 80 8.94 -11.48 -2.21
CA PRO A 80 8.79 -10.57 -3.33
C PRO A 80 7.36 -10.01 -3.35
N ALA A 81 7.23 -8.69 -3.13
CA ALA A 81 5.98 -7.97 -3.31
C ALA A 81 6.23 -6.71 -4.14
N HIS A 82 5.26 -6.40 -5.00
CA HIS A 82 5.31 -5.25 -5.88
C HIS A 82 4.22 -4.28 -5.48
N VAL A 83 4.57 -2.99 -5.39
CA VAL A 83 3.61 -1.90 -5.20
C VAL A 83 3.60 -1.09 -6.47
N GLU A 84 2.46 -1.10 -7.14
CA GLU A 84 2.16 -0.19 -8.24
C GLU A 84 1.40 1.00 -7.67
N LEU A 85 1.93 2.20 -7.91
CA LEU A 85 1.32 3.44 -7.48
C LEU A 85 0.96 4.28 -8.70
N SER A 86 -0.30 4.67 -8.80
CA SER A 86 -0.78 5.69 -9.72
C SER A 86 -1.11 6.95 -8.94
N VAL A 87 -0.53 8.07 -9.36
CA VAL A 87 -0.78 9.40 -8.78
C VAL A 87 -1.57 10.21 -9.79
N ARG A 88 -2.64 10.85 -9.35
CA ARG A 88 -3.43 11.81 -10.13
C ARG A 88 -3.52 13.13 -9.37
N TRP A 89 -3.60 14.25 -10.09
CA TRP A 89 -3.59 15.61 -9.54
C TRP A 89 -4.92 16.31 -9.82
#